data_AF-A0A7V4EMW1-F1
#
_entry.id   AF-A0A7V4EMW1-F1
#
_cell.length_a   1.000
_cell.length_b   1.000
_cell.length_c   1.000
_cell.angle_alpha   90.00
_cell.angle_beta   90.00
_cell.angle_gamma   90.00
#
_symmetry.space_group_name_H-M   'P 1'
#
loop_
_entity.id
_entity.type
_entity.pdbx_description
1 polymer ?
#
loop_
_entity_poly.entity_id
_entity_poly.type
_entity_poly.pdbx_seq_one_letter_code
_entity_poly.pdbx_strand_id
1 'polypeptide(L)'
;MSGRINSIMGSMLIGGFAILFAADIVYLAMGYRAAVFGLFVLLAAAWGAFHLFTAIIPPVRLEQGVPDPPPGVPESLFAADSPAVLIDAPGQGAGWINTLRHWAGPVARADAETLDGVDDRLIVAVPQQAAHALTNTDLFKKLERAAEHGAAVIVDNPGPEAARVLGLELADDTVSGRITWVDSNALGVQPAQQIADSPLCLCVRRIVNMPGVFADWMRCAEYPAVITKPHGRGVFIVTLFSWAETLTELRQGVEPALTAAAAYTPARRVPARMRANELPLADLLDVFLLGLTRRYAPVCGWWRAPDAAPGVFLVTADDDCAGARTTVVLETAGSACAPAVFLLPGQGTAEAMPARGWAAGVLWNRFPLHSWRGRLIKNSAPSVAEQIQTLERGENAPPAVARIHRQRLDGGLDHVFGALQSGGAHADATFGPGPGQQGYMFATGFPFYPQSSLGGAFAVLEAPYQVHDRSGAPAREWRDALIERMAAPPHSPVTLALQPFNLLQNGRMREAAALMIRAARDSGFAMPDMPEWIRFWNARAQSAISASMEDGALTLRIRAACGGMALDAPAAFRGKARKTVAIDGQTLSADKIKGNAVPVPQGDHVIEISYEK
;
A
#
# COMPACT_ATOMS: atom_id res chain seq x y z
N MET A 1 -28.51 12.53 17.41
CA MET A 1 -27.46 13.32 18.11
C MET A 1 -27.14 14.68 17.46
N SER A 2 -27.58 14.96 16.22
CA SER A 2 -27.32 16.23 15.51
C SER A 2 -28.06 17.48 16.03
N GLY A 3 -29.16 17.32 16.77
CA GLY A 3 -29.95 18.45 17.27
C GLY A 3 -29.35 19.20 18.46
N ARG A 4 -28.48 18.56 19.27
CA ARG A 4 -27.92 19.17 20.50
C ARG A 4 -26.65 20.00 20.25
N ILE A 5 -25.89 19.72 19.18
CA ILE A 5 -24.64 20.43 18.88
C ILE A 5 -24.93 21.84 18.29
N ASN A 6 -25.97 21.98 17.46
CA ASN A 6 -26.37 23.28 16.91
C ASN A 6 -26.92 24.24 17.98
N SER A 7 -27.54 23.70 19.05
CA SER A 7 -28.02 24.52 20.17
C SER A 7 -26.88 25.08 21.02
N ILE A 8 -25.78 24.36 21.19
CA ILE A 8 -24.67 24.76 22.07
C ILE A 8 -23.75 25.79 21.39
N MET A 9 -23.51 25.66 20.07
CA MET A 9 -22.75 26.68 19.33
C MET A 9 -23.52 28.00 19.16
N GLY A 10 -24.84 27.96 19.02
CA GLY A 10 -25.67 29.17 18.97
C GLY A 10 -25.62 29.98 20.27
N SER A 11 -25.59 29.31 21.42
CA SER A 11 -25.53 29.98 22.74
C SER A 11 -24.15 30.57 23.05
N MET A 12 -23.06 29.93 22.61
CA MET A 12 -21.69 30.45 22.83
C MET A 12 -21.37 31.67 21.96
N LEU A 13 -21.89 31.75 20.74
CA LEU A 13 -21.71 32.93 19.88
C LEU A 13 -22.52 34.14 20.38
N ILE A 14 -23.72 33.93 20.91
CA ILE A 14 -24.53 35.03 21.49
C ILE A 14 -23.91 35.52 22.82
N GLY A 15 -23.39 34.60 23.65
CA GLY A 15 -22.73 34.95 24.91
C GLY A 15 -21.37 35.65 24.75
N GLY A 16 -20.56 35.23 23.78
CA GLY A 16 -19.25 35.87 23.50
C GLY A 16 -19.36 37.27 22.91
N PHE A 17 -20.40 37.53 22.09
CA PHE A 17 -20.62 38.84 21.49
C PHE A 17 -21.19 39.89 22.45
N ALA A 18 -21.92 39.48 23.49
CA ALA A 18 -22.41 40.39 24.53
C ALA A 18 -21.26 40.94 25.41
N ILE A 19 -20.18 40.17 25.57
CA ILE A 19 -19.02 40.56 26.40
C ILE A 19 -18.10 41.53 25.65
N LEU A 20 -17.99 41.43 24.32
CA LEU A 20 -17.26 42.41 23.51
C LEU A 20 -18.01 43.75 23.35
N PHE A 21 -19.32 43.78 23.57
CA PHE A 21 -20.12 45.02 23.50
C PHE A 21 -20.08 45.85 24.79
N ALA A 22 -19.72 45.27 25.92
CA ALA A 22 -19.67 45.95 27.21
C ALA A 22 -18.32 46.62 27.52
N ALA A 23 -17.26 46.33 26.75
CA ALA A 23 -15.90 46.77 27.09
C ALA A 23 -15.39 48.00 26.32
N ASP A 24 -16.03 48.45 25.22
CA ASP A 24 -15.46 49.51 24.36
C ASP A 24 -16.39 50.73 24.10
N ILE A 25 -17.44 50.93 24.90
CA ILE A 25 -18.31 52.12 24.77
C ILE A 25 -17.88 53.21 25.75
N VAL A 26 -16.64 53.71 25.66
CA VAL A 26 -16.30 55.04 26.23
C VAL A 26 -15.34 55.87 25.34
N TYR A 27 -14.55 55.29 24.45
CA TYR A 27 -13.56 56.08 23.70
C TYR A 27 -13.43 55.66 22.24
N LEU A 28 -14.27 56.20 21.34
CA LEU A 28 -13.91 56.65 19.97
C LEU A 28 -15.15 57.00 19.13
N ALA A 29 -15.36 58.31 19.02
CA ALA A 29 -15.81 59.10 17.87
C ALA A 29 -16.85 58.55 16.87
N MET A 30 -17.93 59.33 16.71
CA MET A 30 -19.12 59.17 15.88
C MET A 30 -18.92 59.04 14.34
N GLY A 31 -17.69 58.83 13.83
CA GLY A 31 -17.44 58.66 12.39
C GLY A 31 -17.39 57.20 11.91
N TYR A 32 -16.96 56.26 12.77
CA TYR A 32 -16.72 54.87 12.37
C TYR A 32 -17.96 53.96 12.46
N ARG A 33 -19.05 54.43 13.07
CA ARG A 33 -20.27 53.63 13.29
C ARG A 33 -20.96 53.24 11.98
N ALA A 34 -20.98 54.13 10.99
CA ALA A 34 -21.61 53.84 9.70
C ALA A 34 -20.81 52.79 8.90
N ALA A 35 -19.47 52.85 8.94
CA ALA A 35 -18.61 51.91 8.23
C ALA A 35 -18.63 50.51 8.86
N VAL A 36 -18.56 50.42 10.20
CA VAL A 36 -18.64 49.14 10.92
C VAL A 36 -20.03 48.52 10.77
N PHE A 37 -21.09 49.32 10.84
CA PHE A 37 -22.46 48.85 10.59
C PHE A 37 -22.65 48.40 9.13
N GLY A 38 -22.12 49.13 8.15
CA GLY A 38 -22.15 48.75 6.74
C GLY A 38 -21.40 47.44 6.48
N LEU A 39 -20.23 47.24 7.09
CA LEU A 39 -19.48 45.99 7.01
C LEU A 39 -20.25 44.82 7.64
N PHE A 40 -20.91 45.05 8.79
CA PHE A 40 -21.72 44.04 9.44
C PHE A 40 -22.94 43.63 8.59
N VAL A 41 -23.63 44.58 7.97
CA VAL A 41 -24.75 44.30 7.05
C VAL A 41 -24.26 43.54 5.82
N LEU A 42 -23.09 43.89 5.27
CA LEU A 42 -22.49 43.16 4.14
C LEU A 42 -22.11 41.72 4.51
N LEU A 43 -21.53 41.51 5.70
CA LEU A 43 -21.18 40.18 6.18
C LEU A 43 -22.42 39.34 6.47
N ALA A 44 -23.46 39.92 7.07
CA ALA A 44 -24.74 39.25 7.31
C ALA A 44 -25.46 38.93 5.99
N ALA A 45 -25.42 39.82 5.01
CA ALA A 45 -25.98 39.57 3.68
C ALA A 45 -25.19 38.50 2.92
N ALA A 46 -23.86 38.51 2.99
CA ALA A 46 -23.00 37.48 2.41
C ALA A 46 -23.21 36.11 3.08
N TRP A 47 -23.38 36.09 4.40
CA TRP A 47 -23.70 34.89 5.18
C TRP A 47 -25.09 34.35 4.84
N GLY A 48 -26.10 35.22 4.76
CA GLY A 48 -27.46 34.85 4.34
C GLY A 48 -27.50 34.34 2.90
N ALA A 49 -26.79 35.00 1.99
CA ALA A 49 -26.65 34.57 0.60
C ALA A 49 -25.91 33.22 0.49
N PHE A 50 -24.84 33.01 1.27
CA PHE A 50 -24.14 31.73 1.34
C PHE A 50 -25.09 30.61 1.79
N HIS A 51 -25.86 30.82 2.86
CA HIS A 51 -26.81 29.82 3.33
C HIS A 51 -27.95 29.57 2.36
N LEU A 52 -28.50 30.61 1.74
CA LEU A 52 -29.51 30.48 0.70
C LEU A 52 -28.96 29.69 -0.50
N PHE A 53 -27.71 29.96 -0.91
CA PHE A 53 -27.04 29.23 -1.98
C PHE A 53 -26.84 27.75 -1.62
N THR A 54 -26.41 27.46 -0.38
CA THR A 54 -26.24 26.07 0.09
C THR A 54 -27.56 25.33 0.29
N ALA A 55 -28.66 26.04 0.57
CA ALA A 55 -29.99 25.46 0.74
C ALA A 55 -30.70 25.19 -0.60
N ILE A 56 -30.40 25.99 -1.63
CA ILE A 56 -30.96 25.84 -2.98
C ILE A 56 -30.20 24.79 -3.79
N ILE A 57 -28.92 24.53 -3.50
CA ILE A 57 -28.22 23.39 -4.08
C ILE A 57 -28.85 22.12 -3.49
N PRO A 58 -29.64 21.35 -4.27
CA PRO A 58 -30.14 20.08 -3.76
C PRO A 58 -28.93 19.24 -3.35
N PRO A 59 -28.96 18.53 -2.20
CA PRO A 59 -27.91 17.58 -1.91
C PRO A 59 -27.78 16.70 -3.13
N VAL A 60 -26.57 16.64 -3.71
CA VAL A 60 -26.28 15.71 -4.80
C VAL A 60 -26.65 14.35 -4.25
N ARG A 61 -27.81 13.83 -4.65
CA ARG A 61 -28.16 12.44 -4.44
C ARG A 61 -27.17 11.70 -5.32
N LEU A 62 -26.05 11.34 -4.72
CA LEU A 62 -25.29 10.18 -5.20
C LEU A 62 -26.33 9.07 -5.22
N GLU A 63 -26.72 8.62 -6.40
CA GLU A 63 -27.53 7.42 -6.53
C GLU A 63 -26.75 6.33 -5.81
N GLN A 64 -27.19 5.99 -4.60
CA GLN A 64 -26.75 4.81 -3.90
C GLN A 64 -27.40 3.65 -4.63
N GLY A 65 -26.81 3.26 -5.76
CA GLY A 65 -27.06 1.96 -6.36
C GLY A 65 -26.89 0.91 -5.27
N VAL A 66 -27.77 -0.10 -5.27
CA VAL A 66 -27.58 -1.29 -4.43
C VAL A 66 -26.14 -1.76 -4.68
N PRO A 67 -25.29 -1.91 -3.63
CA PRO A 67 -23.95 -2.42 -3.86
C PRO A 67 -24.09 -3.78 -4.52
N ASP A 68 -23.47 -3.93 -5.68
CA ASP A 68 -23.30 -5.25 -6.30
C ASP A 68 -22.70 -6.21 -5.25
N PRO A 69 -22.97 -7.52 -5.36
CA PRO A 69 -22.29 -8.49 -4.51
C PRO A 69 -20.78 -8.23 -4.56
N PRO A 70 -20.07 -8.42 -3.43
CA PRO A 70 -18.67 -8.08 -3.36
C PRO A 70 -17.94 -8.74 -4.52
N PRO A 71 -17.09 -8.01 -5.25
CA PRO A 71 -16.24 -8.65 -6.24
C PRO A 71 -15.45 -9.73 -5.50
N GLY A 72 -15.61 -10.99 -5.92
CA GLY A 72 -14.68 -12.03 -5.53
C GLY A 72 -13.27 -11.60 -5.89
N VAL A 73 -12.26 -12.22 -5.25
CA VAL A 73 -10.88 -12.01 -5.70
C VAL A 73 -10.82 -12.37 -7.19
N PRO A 74 -10.35 -11.46 -8.08
CA PRO A 74 -10.27 -11.77 -9.50
C PRO A 74 -9.39 -13.00 -9.75
N GLU A 75 -9.88 -13.98 -10.53
CA GLU A 75 -9.11 -15.19 -10.87
C GLU A 75 -7.76 -14.87 -11.51
N SER A 76 -7.66 -13.73 -12.21
CA SER A 76 -6.42 -13.21 -12.79
C SER A 76 -5.33 -12.89 -11.75
N LEU A 77 -5.65 -12.91 -10.46
CA LEU A 77 -4.68 -12.72 -9.39
C LEU A 77 -3.99 -14.03 -8.96
N PHE A 78 -4.48 -15.18 -9.41
CA PHE A 78 -3.93 -16.49 -9.08
C PHE A 78 -3.16 -17.11 -10.26
N ALA A 79 -2.18 -17.95 -9.94
CA ALA A 79 -1.43 -18.76 -10.88
C ALA A 79 -1.24 -20.17 -10.32
N ALA A 80 -1.53 -21.19 -11.13
CA ALA A 80 -1.45 -22.59 -10.71
C ALA A 80 -0.01 -23.00 -10.29
N ASP A 81 0.99 -22.43 -10.96
CA ASP A 81 2.41 -22.71 -10.75
C ASP A 81 3.04 -21.64 -9.84
N SER A 82 2.77 -21.77 -8.54
CA SER A 82 3.28 -20.90 -7.49
C SER A 82 3.93 -21.70 -6.35
N PRO A 83 5.02 -21.23 -5.73
CA PRO A 83 5.57 -21.89 -4.55
C PRO A 83 4.73 -21.62 -3.30
N ALA A 84 3.83 -20.63 -3.36
CA ALA A 84 2.91 -20.25 -2.31
C ALA A 84 1.46 -20.55 -2.72
N VAL A 85 0.69 -21.14 -1.81
CA VAL A 85 -0.74 -21.36 -1.97
C VAL A 85 -1.52 -20.64 -0.86
N LEU A 86 -2.63 -20.03 -1.24
CA LEU A 86 -3.61 -19.46 -0.34
C LEU A 86 -4.81 -20.40 -0.27
N ILE A 87 -5.15 -20.84 0.93
CA ILE A 87 -6.39 -21.56 1.17
C ILE A 87 -7.53 -20.55 1.12
N ASP A 88 -8.40 -20.72 0.13
CA ASP A 88 -9.45 -19.75 -0.14
C ASP A 88 -10.58 -19.84 0.88
N ALA A 89 -10.93 -18.69 1.44
CA ALA A 89 -12.10 -18.51 2.27
C ALA A 89 -12.80 -17.19 1.89
N PRO A 90 -14.14 -17.15 1.84
CA PRO A 90 -14.88 -15.97 1.38
C PRO A 90 -14.64 -14.70 2.23
N GLY A 91 -13.92 -13.72 1.68
CA GLY A 91 -13.87 -12.35 2.21
C GLY A 91 -12.60 -11.93 2.95
N GLN A 92 -11.54 -12.75 2.97
CA GLN A 92 -10.24 -12.36 3.57
C GLN A 92 -9.01 -12.62 2.69
N GLY A 93 -9.20 -13.09 1.45
CA GLY A 93 -8.08 -13.44 0.57
C GLY A 93 -7.19 -12.26 0.16
N ALA A 94 -7.75 -11.04 0.06
CA ALA A 94 -7.05 -9.89 -0.51
C ALA A 94 -5.79 -9.47 0.27
N GLY A 95 -5.85 -9.43 1.61
CA GLY A 95 -4.70 -9.09 2.45
C GLY A 95 -3.55 -10.08 2.27
N TRP A 96 -3.86 -11.39 2.29
CA TRP A 96 -2.88 -12.45 2.03
C TRP A 96 -2.35 -12.42 0.59
N ILE A 97 -3.17 -12.10 -0.39
CA ILE A 97 -2.73 -11.95 -1.78
C ILE A 97 -1.70 -10.85 -1.90
N ASN A 98 -1.94 -9.68 -1.30
CA ASN A 98 -0.96 -8.59 -1.29
C ASN A 98 0.37 -9.07 -0.68
N THR A 99 0.32 -9.67 0.51
CA THR A 99 1.49 -10.21 1.21
C THR A 99 2.26 -11.25 0.39
N LEU A 100 1.58 -12.26 -0.14
CA LEU A 100 2.22 -13.33 -0.89
C LEU A 100 2.74 -12.83 -2.25
N ARG A 101 2.04 -11.91 -2.92
CA ARG A 101 2.52 -11.30 -4.18
C ARG A 101 3.73 -10.38 -3.97
N HIS A 102 3.88 -9.78 -2.79
CA HIS A 102 5.07 -9.02 -2.42
C HIS A 102 6.31 -9.89 -2.24
N TRP A 103 6.13 -11.18 -1.93
CA TRP A 103 7.23 -12.13 -1.68
C TRP A 103 7.46 -13.07 -2.85
N ALA A 104 6.46 -13.88 -3.16
CA ALA A 104 6.55 -14.95 -4.16
C ALA A 104 6.35 -14.41 -5.57
N GLY A 105 5.44 -13.44 -5.75
CA GLY A 105 4.94 -12.97 -7.05
C GLY A 105 3.61 -13.66 -7.39
N PRO A 106 3.59 -14.79 -8.10
CA PRO A 106 2.38 -15.59 -8.28
C PRO A 106 1.88 -16.17 -6.95
N VAL A 107 0.57 -16.45 -6.88
CA VAL A 107 -0.07 -17.11 -5.74
C VAL A 107 -1.03 -18.17 -6.27
N ALA A 108 -0.93 -19.42 -5.81
CA ALA A 108 -1.89 -20.45 -6.12
C ALA A 108 -3.09 -20.37 -5.17
N ARG A 109 -4.23 -20.92 -5.59
CA ARG A 109 -5.42 -21.06 -4.75
C ARG A 109 -5.65 -22.53 -4.47
N ALA A 110 -5.96 -22.85 -3.21
CA ALA A 110 -6.49 -24.16 -2.82
C ALA A 110 -7.87 -23.97 -2.22
N ASP A 111 -8.77 -24.90 -2.53
CA ASP A 111 -10.10 -24.94 -1.94
C ASP A 111 -10.01 -25.40 -0.48
N ALA A 112 -10.72 -24.73 0.44
CA ALA A 112 -10.62 -25.02 1.88
C ALA A 112 -11.24 -26.37 2.29
N GLU A 113 -12.14 -26.93 1.49
CA GLU A 113 -12.81 -28.21 1.79
C GLU A 113 -11.97 -29.40 1.35
N THR A 114 -11.14 -29.22 0.32
CA THR A 114 -10.32 -30.30 -0.25
C THR A 114 -8.84 -30.15 0.07
N LEU A 115 -8.30 -28.92 0.13
CA LEU A 115 -6.87 -28.63 0.21
C LEU A 115 -6.06 -29.30 -0.92
N ASP A 116 -6.64 -29.45 -2.10
CA ASP A 116 -5.94 -30.06 -3.21
C ASP A 116 -4.77 -29.18 -3.69
N GLY A 117 -3.61 -29.80 -3.91
CA GLY A 117 -2.40 -29.12 -4.39
C GLY A 117 -1.59 -28.38 -3.34
N VAL A 118 -1.81 -28.62 -2.03
CA VAL A 118 -0.99 -28.04 -0.94
C VAL A 118 0.32 -28.78 -0.68
N ASP A 119 0.38 -30.09 -0.97
CA ASP A 119 1.49 -30.97 -0.56
C ASP A 119 2.83 -30.61 -1.23
N ASP A 120 2.79 -30.03 -2.43
CA ASP A 120 3.97 -29.65 -3.23
C ASP A 120 4.35 -28.17 -3.08
N ARG A 121 3.80 -27.47 -2.09
CA ARG A 121 3.99 -26.02 -1.90
C ARG A 121 4.99 -25.77 -0.79
N LEU A 122 5.85 -24.77 -0.97
CA LEU A 122 6.79 -24.35 0.07
C LEU A 122 6.14 -23.43 1.11
N ILE A 123 5.09 -22.72 0.72
CA ILE A 123 4.32 -21.84 1.59
C ILE A 123 2.84 -22.18 1.47
N VAL A 124 2.19 -22.44 2.60
CA VAL A 124 0.74 -22.64 2.68
C VAL A 124 0.18 -21.60 3.63
N ALA A 125 -0.53 -20.60 3.12
CA ALA A 125 -1.20 -19.60 3.93
C ALA A 125 -2.65 -20.04 4.21
N VAL A 126 -3.01 -20.08 5.49
CA VAL A 126 -4.33 -20.44 6.00
C VAL A 126 -4.94 -19.17 6.64
N PRO A 127 -5.76 -18.40 5.91
CA PRO A 127 -6.40 -17.19 6.44
C PRO A 127 -7.28 -17.48 7.66
N GLN A 128 -7.57 -16.45 8.45
CA GLN A 128 -8.34 -16.61 9.69
C GLN A 128 -9.66 -17.36 9.48
N GLN A 129 -10.47 -16.97 8.49
CA GLN A 129 -11.72 -17.67 8.21
C GLN A 129 -11.51 -19.16 7.85
N ALA A 130 -10.52 -19.47 7.03
CA ALA A 130 -10.18 -20.86 6.71
C ALA A 130 -9.73 -21.60 7.98
N ALA A 131 -8.87 -20.99 8.79
CA ALA A 131 -8.39 -21.55 10.05
C ALA A 131 -9.52 -21.79 11.06
N HIS A 132 -10.57 -20.96 11.06
CA HIS A 132 -11.76 -21.14 11.90
C HIS A 132 -12.67 -22.24 11.38
N ALA A 133 -12.70 -22.44 10.06
CA ALA A 133 -13.46 -23.50 9.40
C ALA A 133 -12.75 -24.88 9.44
N LEU A 134 -11.43 -24.92 9.71
CA LEU A 134 -10.66 -26.14 9.89
C LEU A 134 -11.02 -26.86 11.21
N THR A 135 -12.21 -27.42 11.25
CA THR A 135 -12.73 -28.28 12.34
C THR A 135 -12.47 -29.77 12.04
N ASN A 136 -12.16 -30.09 10.78
CA ASN A 136 -11.91 -31.44 10.31
C ASN A 136 -10.42 -31.84 10.48
N THR A 137 -10.17 -32.84 11.33
CA THR A 137 -8.84 -33.39 11.60
C THR A 137 -8.13 -33.90 10.34
N ASP A 138 -8.86 -34.39 9.33
CA ASP A 138 -8.25 -34.91 8.10
C ASP A 138 -7.70 -33.81 7.19
N LEU A 139 -8.32 -32.63 7.17
CA LEU A 139 -7.78 -31.46 6.46
C LEU A 139 -6.50 -30.97 7.15
N PHE A 140 -6.50 -30.97 8.49
CA PHE A 140 -5.30 -30.61 9.23
C PHE A 140 -4.15 -31.59 8.97
N LYS A 141 -4.42 -32.90 8.85
CA LYS A 141 -3.39 -33.88 8.46
C LYS A 141 -2.76 -33.59 7.09
N LYS A 142 -3.50 -33.00 6.14
CA LYS A 142 -2.92 -32.55 4.86
C LYS A 142 -1.92 -31.41 5.09
N LEU A 143 -2.25 -30.45 5.95
CA LEU A 143 -1.32 -29.38 6.34
C LEU A 143 -0.09 -29.92 7.08
N GLU A 144 -0.27 -30.91 7.97
CA GLU A 144 0.86 -31.60 8.62
C GLU A 144 1.77 -32.27 7.61
N ARG A 145 1.22 -33.01 6.63
CA ARG A 145 2.02 -33.62 5.55
C ARG A 145 2.80 -32.59 4.75
N ALA A 146 2.19 -31.47 4.38
CA ALA A 146 2.90 -30.38 3.71
C ALA A 146 4.08 -29.89 4.57
N ALA A 147 3.87 -29.66 5.87
CA ALA A 147 4.94 -29.29 6.79
C ALA A 147 6.01 -30.40 6.93
N GLU A 148 5.63 -31.68 6.99
CA GLU A 148 6.55 -32.83 7.02
C GLU A 148 7.46 -32.85 5.78
N HIS A 149 6.94 -32.45 4.63
CA HIS A 149 7.67 -32.33 3.38
C HIS A 149 8.52 -31.05 3.26
N GLY A 150 8.46 -30.14 4.23
CA GLY A 150 9.32 -28.96 4.31
C GLY A 150 8.60 -27.63 4.07
N ALA A 151 7.27 -27.63 3.97
CA ALA A 151 6.52 -26.39 3.83
C ALA A 151 6.54 -25.54 5.12
N ALA A 152 6.43 -24.22 4.93
CA ALA A 152 6.02 -23.31 5.98
C ALA A 152 4.51 -23.11 5.89
N VAL A 153 3.78 -23.67 6.86
CA VAL A 153 2.33 -23.52 6.98
C VAL A 153 2.03 -22.35 7.90
N ILE A 154 1.47 -21.28 7.36
CA ILE A 154 1.15 -20.06 8.09
C ILE A 154 -0.33 -20.07 8.46
N VAL A 155 -0.65 -20.18 9.74
CA VAL A 155 -2.02 -20.19 10.26
C VAL A 155 -2.34 -18.85 10.88
N ASP A 156 -3.27 -18.13 10.24
CA ASP A 156 -3.64 -16.78 10.61
C ASP A 156 -4.74 -16.79 11.69
N ASN A 157 -4.48 -16.22 12.87
CA ASN A 157 -5.44 -16.05 13.96
C ASN A 157 -6.38 -17.25 14.20
N PRO A 158 -5.86 -18.46 14.46
CA PRO A 158 -6.68 -19.68 14.49
C PRO A 158 -7.80 -19.61 15.52
N GLY A 159 -8.93 -20.26 15.21
CA GLY A 159 -10.00 -20.48 16.17
C GLY A 159 -9.60 -21.51 17.23
N PRO A 160 -10.40 -21.66 18.31
CA PRO A 160 -10.07 -22.58 19.41
C PRO A 160 -9.85 -24.04 18.97
N GLU A 161 -10.57 -24.50 17.96
CA GLU A 161 -10.45 -25.87 17.46
C GLU A 161 -9.14 -26.10 16.70
N ALA A 162 -8.83 -25.26 15.70
CA ALA A 162 -7.56 -25.32 14.98
C ALA A 162 -6.37 -25.12 15.91
N ALA A 163 -6.49 -24.21 16.89
CA ALA A 163 -5.47 -24.02 17.92
C ALA A 163 -5.24 -25.30 18.74
N ARG A 164 -6.31 -26.00 19.14
CA ARG A 164 -6.20 -27.27 19.86
C ARG A 164 -5.47 -28.33 19.04
N VAL A 165 -5.74 -28.42 17.74
CA VAL A 165 -5.03 -29.37 16.85
C VAL A 165 -3.54 -29.00 16.72
N LEU A 166 -3.22 -27.70 16.68
CA LEU A 166 -1.84 -27.21 16.77
C LEU A 166 -1.18 -27.50 18.13
N GLY A 167 -1.96 -27.85 19.16
CA GLY A 167 -1.50 -28.08 20.53
C GLY A 167 -1.47 -26.82 21.40
N LEU A 168 -2.24 -25.80 21.03
CA LEU A 168 -2.39 -24.54 21.76
C LEU A 168 -3.73 -24.49 22.49
N GLU A 169 -3.75 -23.82 23.64
CA GLU A 169 -4.99 -23.44 24.33
C GLU A 169 -5.09 -21.92 24.33
N LEU A 170 -6.10 -21.39 23.64
CA LEU A 170 -6.32 -19.94 23.53
C LEU A 170 -7.40 -19.50 24.53
N ALA A 171 -7.26 -18.27 25.03
CA ALA A 171 -8.32 -17.61 25.77
C ALA A 171 -9.42 -17.13 24.81
N ASP A 172 -10.63 -16.92 25.36
CA ASP A 172 -11.76 -16.37 24.60
C ASP A 172 -11.61 -14.87 24.31
N ASP A 173 -10.68 -14.19 24.96
CA ASP A 173 -10.45 -12.76 24.83
C ASP A 173 -9.16 -12.40 24.08
N THR A 174 -9.06 -11.12 23.75
CA THR A 174 -7.94 -10.51 23.04
C THR A 174 -7.38 -9.34 23.82
N VAL A 175 -6.07 -9.12 23.71
CA VAL A 175 -5.39 -7.95 24.28
C VAL A 175 -4.94 -7.04 23.15
N SER A 176 -5.22 -5.76 23.29
CA SER A 176 -4.68 -4.73 22.40
C SER A 176 -3.42 -4.14 23.01
N GLY A 177 -2.33 -4.07 22.26
CA GLY A 177 -1.06 -3.55 22.76
C GLY A 177 -0.11 -3.17 21.63
N ARG A 178 0.99 -2.49 21.97
CA ARG A 178 2.08 -2.23 21.02
C ARG A 178 2.93 -3.48 20.84
N ILE A 179 3.54 -3.62 19.68
CA ILE A 179 4.66 -4.55 19.51
C ILE A 179 5.80 -4.08 20.42
N THR A 180 6.27 -4.93 21.31
CA THR A 180 7.31 -4.61 22.30
C THR A 180 8.62 -5.31 22.00
N TRP A 181 8.57 -6.38 21.22
CA TRP A 181 9.74 -7.18 20.89
C TRP A 181 9.52 -7.95 19.58
N VAL A 182 10.58 -8.06 18.80
CA VAL A 182 10.68 -8.87 17.59
C VAL A 182 12.05 -9.55 17.62
N ASP A 183 12.09 -10.85 17.34
CA ASP A 183 13.36 -11.58 17.28
C ASP A 183 14.19 -11.13 16.07
N SER A 184 15.40 -10.63 16.34
CA SER A 184 16.30 -10.10 15.31
C SER A 184 16.86 -11.18 14.38
N ASN A 185 16.77 -12.46 14.74
CA ASN A 185 17.18 -13.55 13.85
C ASN A 185 16.24 -13.69 12.65
N ALA A 186 15.01 -13.19 12.70
CA ALA A 186 14.09 -13.25 11.57
C ALA A 186 14.45 -12.26 10.45
N LEU A 187 14.96 -11.08 10.79
CA LEU A 187 15.02 -9.92 9.86
C LEU A 187 16.27 -9.04 10.02
N GLY A 188 17.15 -9.35 10.98
CA GLY A 188 18.24 -8.49 11.41
C GLY A 188 17.85 -7.55 12.56
N VAL A 189 18.86 -7.01 13.24
CA VAL A 189 18.69 -6.18 14.45
C VAL A 189 17.92 -4.89 14.15
N GLN A 190 18.31 -4.16 13.10
CA GLN A 190 17.72 -2.85 12.81
C GLN A 190 16.24 -2.95 12.39
N PRO A 191 15.83 -3.82 11.45
CA PRO A 191 14.41 -3.97 11.11
C PRO A 191 13.55 -4.47 12.28
N ALA A 192 14.06 -5.38 13.11
CA ALA A 192 13.36 -5.86 14.30
C ALA A 192 13.12 -4.71 15.30
N GLN A 193 14.14 -3.89 15.56
CA GLN A 193 14.03 -2.72 16.41
C GLN A 193 13.04 -1.69 15.84
N GLN A 194 13.07 -1.46 14.51
CA GLN A 194 12.13 -0.57 13.83
C GLN A 194 10.66 -0.98 14.00
N ILE A 195 10.36 -2.29 13.94
CA ILE A 195 9.00 -2.81 14.19
C ILE A 195 8.62 -2.64 15.67
N ALA A 196 9.53 -2.95 16.61
CA ALA A 196 9.27 -2.83 18.05
C ALA A 196 9.09 -1.36 18.51
N ASP A 197 9.86 -0.43 17.94
CA ASP A 197 9.73 1.00 18.24
C ASP A 197 8.52 1.64 17.57
N SER A 198 7.89 0.93 16.63
CA SER A 198 6.76 1.46 15.87
C SER A 198 5.55 1.78 16.77
N PRO A 199 4.71 2.75 16.36
CA PRO A 199 3.49 3.08 17.08
C PRO A 199 2.34 2.08 16.78
N LEU A 200 2.61 0.96 16.10
CA LEU A 200 1.60 -0.03 15.72
C LEU A 200 1.06 -0.75 16.96
N CYS A 201 -0.27 -0.78 17.06
CA CYS A 201 -0.97 -1.63 18.01
C CYS A 201 -1.59 -2.83 17.29
N LEU A 202 -1.47 -4.01 17.89
CA LEU A 202 -2.11 -5.24 17.44
C LEU A 202 -3.18 -5.68 18.44
N CYS A 203 -4.17 -6.43 17.98
CA CYS A 203 -5.13 -7.13 18.82
C CYS A 203 -4.80 -8.62 18.81
N VAL A 204 -4.15 -9.11 19.86
CA VAL A 204 -3.64 -10.49 19.95
C VAL A 204 -4.53 -11.36 20.85
N ARG A 205 -4.80 -12.59 20.42
CA ARG A 205 -5.41 -13.63 21.26
C ARG A 205 -4.42 -14.07 22.32
N ARG A 206 -4.87 -14.16 23.56
CA ARG A 206 -4.02 -14.67 24.64
C ARG A 206 -3.91 -16.19 24.57
N ILE A 207 -2.73 -16.69 24.90
CA ILE A 207 -2.51 -18.11 25.08
C ILE A 207 -2.64 -18.45 26.56
N VAL A 208 -3.48 -19.42 26.88
CA VAL A 208 -3.63 -20.01 28.22
C VAL A 208 -2.53 -21.04 28.47
N ASN A 209 -2.26 -21.89 27.48
CA ASN A 209 -1.23 -22.92 27.55
C ASN A 209 -0.47 -23.03 26.21
N MET A 210 0.84 -22.87 26.29
CA MET A 210 1.77 -23.00 25.18
C MET A 210 2.82 -24.06 25.52
N PRO A 211 2.78 -25.24 24.87
CA PRO A 211 3.80 -26.27 25.10
C PRO A 211 5.20 -25.76 24.74
N GLY A 212 6.24 -26.26 25.42
CA GLY A 212 7.62 -25.83 25.22
C GLY A 212 8.23 -26.12 23.83
N VAL A 213 7.47 -26.75 22.92
CA VAL A 213 7.87 -26.98 21.52
C VAL A 213 7.70 -25.72 20.65
N PHE A 214 6.97 -24.72 21.14
CA PHE A 214 6.78 -23.45 20.44
C PHE A 214 7.91 -22.47 20.75
N ALA A 215 8.33 -21.73 19.73
CA ALA A 215 9.22 -20.58 19.86
C ALA A 215 8.45 -19.29 19.55
N ASP A 216 8.71 -18.25 20.34
CA ASP A 216 8.12 -16.92 20.17
C ASP A 216 9.04 -16.04 19.31
N TRP A 217 8.47 -15.26 18.39
CA TRP A 217 9.19 -14.43 17.44
C TRP A 217 8.77 -12.96 17.46
N MET A 218 7.61 -12.67 18.04
CA MET A 218 7.09 -11.32 18.15
C MET A 218 6.14 -11.25 19.35
N ARG A 219 6.30 -10.21 20.17
CA ARG A 219 5.41 -9.94 21.32
C ARG A 219 4.68 -8.63 21.17
N CYS A 220 3.44 -8.65 21.64
CA CYS A 220 2.57 -7.50 21.79
C CYS A 220 2.29 -7.31 23.30
N ALA A 221 2.75 -6.21 23.88
CA ALA A 221 2.92 -6.09 25.33
C ALA A 221 3.76 -7.25 25.90
N GLU A 222 3.26 -8.02 26.86
CA GLU A 222 3.90 -9.25 27.32
C GLU A 222 3.46 -10.54 26.59
N TYR A 223 2.49 -10.46 25.67
CA TYR A 223 1.88 -11.64 25.05
C TYR A 223 2.54 -12.00 23.71
N PRO A 224 2.72 -13.30 23.41
CA PRO A 224 3.12 -13.73 22.07
C PRO A 224 2.14 -13.24 21.01
N ALA A 225 2.65 -12.82 19.86
CA ALA A 225 1.89 -12.37 18.70
C ALA A 225 2.18 -13.24 17.48
N VAL A 226 3.43 -13.71 17.31
CA VAL A 226 3.82 -14.67 16.29
C VAL A 226 4.68 -15.76 16.90
N ILE A 227 4.28 -17.01 16.73
CA ILE A 227 4.98 -18.17 17.26
C ILE A 227 5.22 -19.21 16.16
N THR A 228 6.17 -20.12 16.39
CA THR A 228 6.41 -21.24 15.49
C THR A 228 6.47 -22.58 16.21
N LYS A 229 5.99 -23.63 15.55
CA LYS A 229 6.16 -25.03 15.94
C LYS A 229 6.85 -25.79 14.81
N PRO A 230 8.11 -26.23 14.97
CA PRO A 230 8.75 -27.11 14.01
C PRO A 230 7.94 -28.39 13.82
N HIS A 231 7.83 -28.87 12.57
CA HIS A 231 7.09 -30.10 12.27
C HIS A 231 7.73 -30.81 11.06
N GLY A 232 8.25 -32.02 11.28
CA GLY A 232 9.05 -32.74 10.30
C GLY A 232 10.20 -31.89 9.74
N ARG A 233 10.23 -31.67 8.42
CA ARG A 233 11.24 -30.81 7.76
C ARG A 233 10.83 -29.34 7.69
N GLY A 234 9.58 -29.02 7.95
CA GLY A 234 9.00 -27.69 7.82
C GLY A 234 8.59 -27.08 9.16
N VAL A 235 7.59 -26.20 9.13
CA VAL A 235 7.19 -25.43 10.30
C VAL A 235 5.72 -24.99 10.21
N PHE A 236 5.05 -24.94 11.35
CA PHE A 236 3.84 -24.14 11.52
C PHE A 236 4.21 -22.77 12.06
N ILE A 237 3.87 -21.72 11.33
CA ILE A 237 3.95 -20.33 11.79
C ILE A 237 2.53 -19.91 12.18
N VAL A 238 2.31 -19.47 13.40
CA VAL A 238 0.99 -19.09 13.90
C VAL A 238 1.01 -17.62 14.27
N THR A 239 0.16 -16.82 13.62
CA THR A 239 -0.10 -15.43 14.04
C THR A 239 -1.30 -15.45 14.98
N LEU A 240 -1.17 -14.80 16.13
CA LEU A 240 -2.23 -14.74 17.16
C LEU A 240 -3.11 -13.49 17.00
N PHE A 241 -2.98 -12.82 15.88
CA PHE A 241 -3.78 -11.69 15.42
C PHE A 241 -4.02 -11.87 13.93
N SER A 242 -5.04 -11.17 13.40
CA SER A 242 -5.38 -11.23 11.98
C SER A 242 -4.33 -10.49 11.15
N TRP A 243 -3.39 -11.25 10.58
CA TRP A 243 -2.27 -10.73 9.81
C TRP A 243 -2.75 -10.02 8.54
N ALA A 244 -3.62 -10.68 7.77
CA ALA A 244 -4.14 -10.12 6.53
C ALA A 244 -4.96 -8.85 6.76
N GLU A 245 -5.84 -8.83 7.76
CA GLU A 245 -6.64 -7.64 8.05
C GLU A 245 -5.75 -6.49 8.54
N THR A 246 -4.80 -6.76 9.45
CA THR A 246 -3.87 -5.75 9.94
C THR A 246 -3.10 -5.09 8.80
N LEU A 247 -2.57 -5.88 7.86
CA LEU A 247 -1.83 -5.33 6.72
C LEU A 247 -2.74 -4.59 5.74
N THR A 248 -3.94 -5.09 5.45
CA THR A 248 -4.93 -4.38 4.64
C THR A 248 -5.26 -3.03 5.26
N GLU A 249 -5.54 -2.98 6.55
CA GLU A 249 -5.91 -1.75 7.25
C GLU A 249 -4.78 -0.73 7.25
N LEU A 250 -3.55 -1.17 7.53
CA LEU A 250 -2.35 -0.36 7.42
C LEU A 250 -2.19 0.26 6.03
N ARG A 251 -2.29 -0.56 4.97
CA ARG A 251 -2.19 -0.13 3.57
C ARG A 251 -3.32 0.81 3.16
N GLN A 252 -4.52 0.63 3.73
CA GLN A 252 -5.67 1.48 3.45
C GLN A 252 -5.78 2.72 4.35
N GLY A 253 -4.85 2.89 5.30
CA GLY A 253 -4.84 4.00 6.24
C GLY A 253 -6.02 3.97 7.21
N VAL A 254 -6.52 2.78 7.53
CA VAL A 254 -7.55 2.52 8.55
C VAL A 254 -6.85 1.99 9.78
N GLU A 255 -7.24 2.43 10.97
CA GLU A 255 -6.82 1.72 12.18
C GLU A 255 -7.74 0.52 12.39
N PRO A 256 -7.21 -0.67 12.74
CA PRO A 256 -8.01 -1.87 13.05
C PRO A 256 -9.17 -1.70 14.04
N ALA A 257 -9.22 -0.57 14.75
CA ALA A 257 -10.17 -0.29 15.81
C ALA A 257 -11.23 0.79 15.48
N LEU A 258 -11.28 1.37 14.27
CA LEU A 258 -12.16 2.53 13.99
C LEU A 258 -13.03 2.36 12.72
N THR A 259 -14.35 2.28 12.92
CA THR A 259 -15.37 2.24 11.85
C THR A 259 -15.78 3.64 11.35
N ALA A 260 -16.22 3.69 10.09
CA ALA A 260 -16.28 4.86 9.22
C ALA A 260 -17.48 5.82 9.45
N ALA A 261 -17.28 7.12 9.13
CA ALA A 261 -18.27 7.96 8.42
C ALA A 261 -17.66 9.32 7.96
N ALA A 262 -18.20 9.84 6.84
CA ALA A 262 -18.04 11.16 6.20
C ALA A 262 -16.89 11.33 5.17
N ALA A 263 -17.02 12.36 4.32
CA ALA A 263 -16.07 12.73 3.27
C ALA A 263 -14.69 13.07 3.86
N TYR A 264 -13.68 12.25 3.57
CA TYR A 264 -12.34 12.37 4.15
C TYR A 264 -11.25 12.17 3.09
N THR A 265 -10.17 12.93 3.21
CA THR A 265 -8.91 12.68 2.50
C THR A 265 -8.19 11.46 3.12
N PRO A 266 -7.43 10.65 2.36
CA PRO A 266 -6.70 9.49 2.85
C PRO A 266 -5.89 9.80 4.11
N ALA A 267 -5.13 10.91 4.09
CA ALA A 267 -4.33 11.42 5.19
C ALA A 267 -5.08 11.64 6.51
N ARG A 268 -6.40 11.89 6.47
CA ARG A 268 -7.20 12.12 7.67
C ARG A 268 -7.68 10.81 8.31
N ARG A 269 -7.79 9.73 7.53
CA ARG A 269 -8.12 8.39 8.02
C ARG A 269 -6.96 7.76 8.78
N VAL A 270 -5.74 8.07 8.33
CA VAL A 270 -4.51 7.63 9.00
C VAL A 270 -4.47 8.14 10.45
N PRO A 271 -4.30 7.23 11.44
CA PRO A 271 -4.16 7.59 12.84
C PRO A 271 -3.08 8.64 13.06
N ALA A 272 -3.29 9.56 14.01
CA ALA A 272 -2.35 10.67 14.25
C ALA A 272 -0.90 10.19 14.43
N ARG A 273 -0.72 9.08 15.15
CA ARG A 273 0.59 8.44 15.39
C ARG A 273 1.27 7.88 14.14
N MET A 274 0.51 7.55 13.09
CA MET A 274 1.01 7.01 11.83
C MET A 274 1.29 8.11 10.79
N ARG A 275 0.87 9.36 11.03
CA ARG A 275 1.03 10.47 10.06
C ARG A 275 2.48 10.94 9.89
N ALA A 276 3.34 10.64 10.86
CA ALA A 276 4.78 10.91 10.82
C ALA A 276 5.60 9.62 10.65
N ASN A 277 4.94 8.52 10.25
CA ASN A 277 5.62 7.24 10.12
C ASN A 277 6.58 7.27 8.92
N GLU A 278 7.87 7.11 9.18
CA GLU A 278 8.91 7.08 8.14
C GLU A 278 9.26 5.67 7.68
N LEU A 279 8.59 4.66 8.22
CA LEU A 279 8.90 3.26 7.99
C LEU A 279 7.76 2.59 7.23
N PRO A 280 8.04 1.81 6.18
CA PRO A 280 7.01 1.01 5.55
C PRO A 280 6.68 -0.21 6.42
N LEU A 281 5.96 0.00 7.53
CA LEU A 281 5.71 -1.01 8.56
C LEU A 281 5.01 -2.27 8.02
N ALA A 282 4.09 -2.14 7.06
CA ALA A 282 3.45 -3.28 6.41
C ALA A 282 4.47 -4.08 5.59
N ASP A 283 5.40 -3.40 4.93
CA ASP A 283 6.46 -4.05 4.15
C ASP A 283 7.51 -4.70 5.06
N LEU A 284 7.80 -4.08 6.21
CA LEU A 284 8.68 -4.67 7.23
C LEU A 284 8.07 -5.93 7.86
N LEU A 285 6.78 -5.90 8.20
CA LEU A 285 6.05 -7.09 8.66
C LEU A 285 6.05 -8.19 7.59
N ASP A 286 5.87 -7.82 6.33
CA ASP A 286 5.99 -8.72 5.20
C ASP A 286 7.37 -9.41 5.17
N VAL A 287 8.47 -8.63 5.25
CA VAL A 287 9.82 -9.22 5.27
C VAL A 287 10.06 -10.04 6.55
N PHE A 288 9.44 -9.69 7.68
CA PHE A 288 9.55 -10.47 8.91
C PHE A 288 9.05 -11.89 8.70
N LEU A 289 7.84 -12.02 8.14
CA LEU A 289 7.22 -13.31 7.94
C LEU A 289 7.91 -14.14 6.83
N LEU A 290 8.41 -13.48 5.78
CA LEU A 290 9.28 -14.12 4.78
C LEU A 290 10.60 -14.60 5.39
N GLY A 291 11.25 -13.76 6.21
CA GLY A 291 12.50 -14.09 6.89
C GLY A 291 12.35 -15.27 7.83
N LEU A 292 11.25 -15.30 8.59
CA LEU A 292 10.88 -16.45 9.44
C LEU A 292 10.69 -17.72 8.61
N THR A 293 9.94 -17.64 7.52
CA THR A 293 9.71 -18.75 6.59
C THR A 293 11.02 -19.30 6.02
N ARG A 294 11.94 -18.41 5.63
CA ARG A 294 13.26 -18.75 5.05
C ARG A 294 14.17 -19.54 5.99
N ARG A 295 13.95 -19.48 7.29
CA ARG A 295 14.73 -20.28 8.27
C ARG A 295 14.43 -21.76 8.16
N TYR A 296 13.22 -22.12 7.74
CA TYR A 296 12.73 -23.50 7.73
C TYR A 296 12.66 -24.08 6.32
N ALA A 297 12.29 -23.26 5.33
CA ALA A 297 12.23 -23.61 3.92
C ALA A 297 13.08 -22.64 3.08
N PRO A 298 13.85 -23.09 2.08
CA PRO A 298 14.69 -22.19 1.27
C PRO A 298 13.84 -21.47 0.22
N VAL A 299 12.89 -20.65 0.67
CA VAL A 299 11.94 -19.99 -0.23
C VAL A 299 12.64 -18.92 -1.07
N CYS A 300 12.62 -19.13 -2.38
CA CYS A 300 12.91 -18.12 -3.38
C CYS A 300 11.61 -17.42 -3.81
N GLY A 301 11.72 -16.11 -3.98
CA GLY A 301 10.65 -15.26 -4.51
C GLY A 301 11.20 -14.34 -5.59
N TRP A 302 10.36 -13.53 -6.21
CA TRP A 302 10.85 -12.51 -7.12
C TRP A 302 11.39 -11.30 -6.35
N TRP A 303 12.55 -10.81 -6.77
CA TRP A 303 13.11 -9.55 -6.34
C TRP A 303 12.13 -8.41 -6.64
N ARG A 304 12.07 -7.44 -5.74
CA ARG A 304 10.97 -6.46 -5.75
C ARG A 304 11.15 -5.35 -6.77
N ALA A 305 12.39 -5.05 -7.16
CA ALA A 305 12.72 -3.99 -8.12
C ALA A 305 13.22 -4.57 -9.46
N PRO A 306 13.11 -3.82 -10.57
CA PRO A 306 13.72 -4.21 -11.84
C PRO A 306 15.25 -4.31 -11.74
N ASP A 307 15.85 -5.14 -12.58
CA ASP A 307 17.30 -5.25 -12.80
C ASP A 307 18.14 -5.50 -11.54
N ALA A 308 17.54 -6.20 -10.57
CA ALA A 308 18.14 -6.42 -9.25
C ALA A 308 18.56 -5.10 -8.56
N ALA A 309 17.84 -3.99 -8.82
CA ALA A 309 18.11 -2.72 -8.18
C ALA A 309 17.79 -2.78 -6.67
N PRO A 310 18.49 -2.02 -5.82
CA PRO A 310 18.27 -1.99 -4.38
C PRO A 310 16.94 -1.30 -3.98
N GLY A 311 16.21 -0.71 -4.91
CA GLY A 311 14.92 -0.06 -4.65
C GLY A 311 14.35 0.58 -5.92
N VAL A 312 13.17 1.17 -5.80
CA VAL A 312 12.48 1.89 -6.88
C VAL A 312 12.23 3.33 -6.46
N PHE A 313 12.51 4.28 -7.34
CA PHE A 313 12.23 5.70 -7.13
C PHE A 313 11.37 6.24 -8.27
N LEU A 314 10.21 6.78 -7.94
CA LEU A 314 9.23 7.26 -8.92
C LEU A 314 9.05 8.77 -8.76
N VAL A 315 8.92 9.47 -9.89
CA VAL A 315 8.49 10.86 -9.91
C VAL A 315 7.14 10.95 -10.59
N THR A 316 6.19 11.55 -9.90
CA THR A 316 4.86 11.82 -10.41
C THR A 316 4.54 13.30 -10.31
N ALA A 317 3.67 13.79 -11.18
CA ALA A 317 3.18 15.15 -11.06
C ALA A 317 1.68 15.27 -11.35
N ASP A 318 1.02 16.22 -10.69
CA ASP A 318 -0.36 16.59 -10.99
C ASP A 318 -0.31 17.87 -11.82
N ASP A 319 -0.78 17.82 -13.07
CA ASP A 319 -0.77 19.00 -13.94
C ASP A 319 -1.64 20.12 -13.34
N ASP A 320 -2.83 19.80 -12.83
CA ASP A 320 -3.78 20.76 -12.22
C ASP A 320 -3.98 22.02 -13.10
N CYS A 321 -4.08 21.83 -14.42
CA CYS A 321 -4.16 22.89 -15.44
C CYS A 321 -2.89 23.75 -15.59
N ALA A 322 -1.71 23.24 -15.23
CA ALA A 322 -0.44 23.92 -15.45
C ALA A 322 -0.08 24.03 -16.94
N GLY A 323 -0.53 23.09 -17.78
CA GLY A 323 -0.29 23.13 -19.22
C GLY A 323 1.22 23.07 -19.52
N ALA A 324 1.70 23.98 -20.37
CA ALA A 324 3.13 24.08 -20.70
C ALA A 324 4.06 24.26 -19.48
N ARG A 325 3.55 24.75 -18.33
CA ARG A 325 4.37 24.94 -17.12
C ARG A 325 4.79 23.61 -16.46
N THR A 326 4.15 22.50 -16.83
CA THR A 326 4.50 21.15 -16.36
C THR A 326 5.91 20.74 -16.75
N THR A 327 6.54 21.40 -17.74
CA THR A 327 7.95 21.18 -18.10
C THR A 327 8.93 21.40 -16.94
N VAL A 328 8.59 22.20 -15.93
CA VAL A 328 9.44 22.38 -14.74
C VAL A 328 9.71 21.06 -14.00
N VAL A 329 8.77 20.11 -14.06
CA VAL A 329 8.94 18.76 -13.48
C VAL A 329 10.02 18.01 -14.25
N LEU A 330 9.98 18.06 -15.59
CA LEU A 330 10.99 17.44 -16.45
C LEU A 330 12.37 18.06 -16.25
N GLU A 331 12.45 19.38 -16.15
CA GLU A 331 13.71 20.07 -15.85
C GLU A 331 14.28 19.69 -14.49
N THR A 332 13.40 19.40 -13.51
CA THR A 332 13.80 18.98 -12.17
C THR A 332 14.24 17.52 -12.14
N ALA A 333 13.54 16.65 -12.87
CA ALA A 333 13.92 15.25 -13.04
C ALA A 333 15.19 15.06 -13.89
N GLY A 334 15.41 15.96 -14.86
CA GLY A 334 16.50 15.87 -15.82
C GLY A 334 16.42 14.59 -16.65
N SER A 335 17.58 14.08 -17.09
CA SER A 335 17.69 12.80 -17.78
C SER A 335 17.72 11.60 -16.82
N ALA A 336 17.53 11.80 -15.51
CA ALA A 336 17.67 10.74 -14.52
C ALA A 336 16.44 9.82 -14.44
N CYS A 337 15.24 10.34 -14.71
CA CYS A 337 14.01 9.56 -14.73
C CYS A 337 12.93 10.23 -15.58
N ALA A 338 12.02 9.43 -16.14
CA ALA A 338 10.82 9.92 -16.81
C ALA A 338 9.68 10.04 -15.77
N PRO A 339 9.10 11.24 -15.55
CA PRO A 339 7.98 11.37 -14.64
C PRO A 339 6.70 10.83 -15.25
N ALA A 340 5.76 10.40 -14.41
CA ALA A 340 4.37 10.19 -14.80
C ALA A 340 3.53 11.41 -14.41
N VAL A 341 2.82 12.01 -15.36
CA VAL A 341 2.04 13.22 -15.13
C VAL A 341 0.55 12.89 -15.23
N PHE A 342 -0.19 13.20 -14.18
CA PHE A 342 -1.64 13.08 -14.11
C PHE A 342 -2.28 14.33 -14.69
N LEU A 343 -2.93 14.15 -15.84
CA LEU A 343 -3.55 15.21 -16.63
C LEU A 343 -5.01 15.39 -16.23
N LEU A 344 -5.39 16.65 -15.98
CA LEU A 344 -6.80 16.99 -15.87
C LEU A 344 -7.37 17.14 -17.29
N PRO A 345 -8.40 16.37 -17.68
CA PRO A 345 -8.98 16.51 -19.02
C PRO A 345 -9.66 17.87 -19.18
N GLY A 346 -9.27 18.65 -20.20
CA GLY A 346 -9.86 19.96 -20.46
C GLY A 346 -8.95 20.94 -21.21
N GLN A 347 -9.06 22.23 -20.86
CA GLN A 347 -8.24 23.28 -21.47
C GLN A 347 -6.80 23.20 -20.93
N GLY A 348 -5.83 23.25 -21.84
CA GLY A 348 -4.41 23.12 -21.50
C GLY A 348 -3.89 21.68 -21.56
N THR A 349 -4.75 20.66 -21.63
CA THR A 349 -4.32 19.26 -21.77
C THR A 349 -3.47 19.07 -23.03
N ALA A 350 -3.85 19.65 -24.18
CA ALA A 350 -3.06 19.57 -25.41
C ALA A 350 -1.69 20.28 -25.34
N GLU A 351 -1.56 21.31 -24.48
CA GLU A 351 -0.29 22.02 -24.24
C GLU A 351 0.58 21.32 -23.21
N ALA A 352 -0.05 20.64 -22.24
CA ALA A 352 0.61 19.69 -21.37
C ALA A 352 1.01 18.44 -22.16
N MET A 353 0.24 17.99 -23.15
CA MET A 353 0.40 16.68 -23.79
C MET A 353 1.81 16.40 -24.34
N PRO A 354 2.25 15.13 -24.29
CA PRO A 354 3.65 14.78 -24.30
C PRO A 354 4.27 14.88 -25.70
N ALA A 355 4.88 16.04 -26.00
CA ALA A 355 5.94 16.11 -27.01
C ALA A 355 7.29 15.58 -26.48
N ARG A 356 7.38 15.10 -25.22
CA ARG A 356 8.66 14.93 -24.48
C ARG A 356 8.77 13.68 -23.57
N GLY A 357 8.37 12.49 -24.03
CA GLY A 357 8.84 11.23 -23.44
C GLY A 357 8.48 10.98 -21.96
N TRP A 358 7.35 11.50 -21.48
CA TRP A 358 6.79 11.17 -20.16
C TRP A 358 5.49 10.38 -20.31
N ALA A 359 5.18 9.59 -19.29
CA ALA A 359 3.93 8.85 -19.18
C ALA A 359 2.79 9.77 -18.74
N ALA A 360 1.63 9.66 -19.37
CA ALA A 360 0.42 10.35 -18.97
C ALA A 360 -0.51 9.41 -18.17
N GLY A 361 -1.14 9.97 -17.14
CA GLY A 361 -2.22 9.36 -16.38
C GLY A 361 -3.42 10.30 -16.27
N VAL A 362 -4.56 9.81 -15.80
CA VAL A 362 -5.74 10.65 -15.58
C VAL A 362 -5.73 11.26 -14.18
N LEU A 363 -5.80 12.59 -14.07
CA LEU A 363 -6.11 13.27 -12.81
C LEU A 363 -7.64 13.33 -12.66
N TRP A 364 -8.23 12.28 -12.09
CA TRP A 364 -9.67 12.13 -11.99
C TRP A 364 -10.27 13.22 -11.11
N ASN A 365 -10.98 14.15 -11.74
CA ASN A 365 -11.64 15.25 -11.06
C ASN A 365 -13.13 15.01 -10.88
N ARG A 366 -13.58 15.07 -9.61
CA ARG A 366 -14.93 14.71 -9.19
C ARG A 366 -15.81 15.92 -8.86
N PHE A 367 -15.39 17.12 -9.24
CA PHE A 367 -16.15 18.36 -9.04
C PHE A 367 -16.38 19.04 -10.38
N PRO A 368 -17.53 19.72 -10.58
CA PRO A 368 -17.74 20.51 -11.77
C PRO A 368 -16.63 21.55 -11.90
N LEU A 369 -15.92 21.55 -13.03
CA LEU A 369 -14.97 22.60 -13.34
C LEU A 369 -15.78 23.85 -13.71
N HIS A 370 -15.75 24.85 -12.84
CA HIS A 370 -16.33 26.15 -13.19
C HIS A 370 -15.52 26.77 -14.32
N SER A 371 -16.13 26.92 -15.49
CA SER A 371 -15.55 27.80 -16.50
C SER A 371 -15.52 29.21 -15.92
N TRP A 372 -14.39 29.90 -16.00
CA TRP A 372 -14.25 31.28 -15.48
C TRP A 372 -15.21 32.29 -16.15
N ARG A 373 -15.92 31.86 -17.22
CA ARG A 373 -16.90 32.66 -17.98
C ARG A 373 -18.34 32.56 -17.46
N GLY A 374 -18.57 32.08 -16.24
CA GLY A 374 -19.90 32.13 -15.60
C GLY A 374 -20.98 31.27 -16.28
N ARG A 375 -20.62 30.40 -17.23
CA ARG A 375 -21.52 29.37 -17.75
C ARG A 375 -21.39 28.14 -16.87
N LEU A 376 -22.50 27.74 -16.26
CA LEU A 376 -22.70 26.42 -15.66
C LEU A 376 -22.55 25.37 -16.76
N ILE A 377 -21.35 24.82 -16.91
CA ILE A 377 -21.09 23.69 -17.79
C ILE A 377 -21.34 22.43 -16.94
N LYS A 378 -22.38 21.67 -17.31
CA LYS A 378 -22.81 20.37 -16.75
C LYS A 378 -22.73 20.23 -15.22
N ASN A 379 -23.90 20.13 -14.57
CA ASN A 379 -24.03 19.88 -13.12
C ASN A 379 -23.49 18.52 -12.64
N SER A 380 -23.07 17.62 -13.53
CA SER A 380 -22.49 16.32 -13.17
C SER A 380 -20.97 16.36 -13.32
N ALA A 381 -20.25 16.03 -12.25
CA ALA A 381 -18.83 15.73 -12.35
C ALA A 381 -18.62 14.58 -13.34
N PRO A 382 -17.72 14.72 -14.33
CA PRO A 382 -17.52 13.69 -15.34
C PRO A 382 -17.01 12.40 -14.70
N SER A 383 -17.47 11.26 -15.22
CA SER A 383 -17.01 9.95 -14.73
C SER A 383 -15.52 9.76 -15.04
N VAL A 384 -14.85 8.87 -14.31
CA VAL A 384 -13.47 8.52 -14.65
C VAL A 384 -13.37 7.92 -16.06
N ALA A 385 -14.35 7.12 -16.47
CA ALA A 385 -14.42 6.56 -17.82
C ALA A 385 -14.46 7.65 -18.90
N GLU A 386 -15.31 8.68 -18.72
CA GLU A 386 -15.39 9.82 -19.63
C GLU A 386 -14.07 10.61 -19.68
N GLN A 387 -13.39 10.73 -18.54
CA GLN A 387 -12.12 11.44 -18.41
C GLN A 387 -10.96 10.68 -19.07
N ILE A 388 -10.88 9.37 -18.87
CA ILE A 388 -9.94 8.46 -19.55
C ILE A 388 -10.18 8.52 -21.06
N GLN A 389 -11.44 8.36 -21.50
CA GLN A 389 -11.80 8.42 -22.92
C GLN A 389 -11.47 9.77 -23.57
N THR A 390 -11.52 10.86 -22.80
CA THR A 390 -11.15 12.19 -23.30
C THR A 390 -9.64 12.29 -23.56
N LEU A 391 -8.82 11.71 -22.68
CA LEU A 391 -7.37 11.65 -22.86
C LEU A 391 -6.97 10.69 -23.99
N GLU A 392 -7.63 9.53 -24.08
CA GLU A 392 -7.43 8.56 -25.17
C GLU A 392 -7.60 9.15 -26.56
N ARG A 393 -8.57 10.06 -26.74
CA ARG A 393 -8.80 10.69 -28.04
C ARG A 393 -7.68 11.67 -28.43
N GLY A 394 -6.90 12.14 -27.46
CA GLY A 394 -5.71 12.96 -27.70
C GLY A 394 -4.43 12.13 -27.80
N GLU A 395 -4.35 11.01 -27.09
CA GLU A 395 -3.13 10.21 -26.95
C GLU A 395 -3.09 8.98 -27.88
N ASN A 396 -1.89 8.48 -28.18
CA ASN A 396 -1.73 7.24 -28.96
C ASN A 396 -1.94 5.97 -28.11
N ALA A 397 -2.06 6.10 -26.79
CA ALA A 397 -2.30 5.00 -25.86
C ALA A 397 -3.20 5.46 -24.69
N PRO A 398 -4.09 4.61 -24.18
CA PRO A 398 -4.97 4.95 -23.07
C PRO A 398 -4.21 5.12 -21.75
N PRO A 399 -4.56 6.11 -20.90
CA PRO A 399 -3.96 6.25 -19.58
C PRO A 399 -4.40 5.09 -18.68
N ALA A 400 -3.47 4.18 -18.38
CA ALA A 400 -3.72 3.00 -17.53
C ALA A 400 -3.72 3.32 -16.01
N VAL A 401 -3.30 4.53 -15.63
CA VAL A 401 -3.09 4.94 -14.24
C VAL A 401 -3.89 6.21 -13.94
N ALA A 402 -4.55 6.23 -12.79
CA ALA A 402 -5.31 7.35 -12.28
C ALA A 402 -4.66 7.96 -11.03
N ARG A 403 -5.07 9.20 -10.73
CA ARG A 403 -4.92 9.82 -9.41
C ARG A 403 -6.15 10.68 -9.15
N ILE A 404 -6.69 10.64 -7.95
CA ILE A 404 -7.87 11.41 -7.59
C ILE A 404 -7.45 12.83 -7.25
N HIS A 405 -8.05 13.80 -7.95
CA HIS A 405 -7.77 15.21 -7.75
C HIS A 405 -8.02 15.62 -6.29
N ARG A 406 -6.99 16.21 -5.67
CA ARG A 406 -6.97 16.64 -4.25
C ARG A 406 -7.15 15.50 -3.25
N GLN A 407 -6.94 14.24 -3.66
CA GLN A 407 -7.06 13.06 -2.82
C GLN A 407 -8.42 12.98 -2.11
N ARG A 408 -9.52 13.36 -2.80
CA ARG A 408 -10.85 13.35 -2.20
C ARG A 408 -11.54 12.01 -2.42
N LEU A 409 -11.50 11.14 -1.41
CA LEU A 409 -12.15 9.82 -1.40
C LEU A 409 -13.64 9.90 -1.02
N ASP A 410 -14.38 10.87 -1.57
CA ASP A 410 -15.80 11.06 -1.26
C ASP A 410 -16.61 9.80 -1.61
N GLY A 411 -17.51 9.36 -0.73
CA GLY A 411 -18.29 8.13 -0.92
C GLY A 411 -17.63 6.84 -0.42
N GLY A 412 -16.40 6.91 0.12
CA GLY A 412 -15.70 5.76 0.67
C GLY A 412 -14.89 4.95 -0.35
N LEU A 413 -14.15 3.95 0.12
CA LEU A 413 -13.25 3.14 -0.72
C LEU A 413 -14.03 2.39 -1.81
N ASP A 414 -15.17 1.80 -1.44
CA ASP A 414 -15.94 0.97 -2.38
C ASP A 414 -16.43 1.77 -3.58
N HIS A 415 -16.98 2.96 -3.33
CA HIS A 415 -17.40 3.85 -4.39
C HIS A 415 -16.21 4.30 -5.26
N VAL A 416 -15.09 4.66 -4.64
CA VAL A 416 -13.93 5.19 -5.34
C VAL A 416 -13.27 4.12 -6.22
N PHE A 417 -12.88 3.00 -5.64
CA PHE A 417 -12.17 1.95 -6.37
C PHE A 417 -13.12 1.17 -7.30
N GLY A 418 -14.39 1.04 -6.96
CA GLY A 418 -15.42 0.51 -7.86
C GLY A 418 -15.60 1.39 -9.10
N ALA A 419 -15.57 2.72 -8.95
CA ALA A 419 -15.62 3.65 -10.08
C ALA A 419 -14.35 3.59 -10.95
N LEU A 420 -13.17 3.55 -10.32
CA LEU A 420 -11.89 3.39 -11.03
C LEU A 420 -11.85 2.10 -11.85
N GLN A 421 -12.22 0.98 -11.23
CA GLN A 421 -12.27 -0.34 -11.88
C GLN A 421 -13.26 -0.34 -13.05
N SER A 422 -14.49 0.10 -12.82
CA SER A 422 -15.52 0.19 -13.87
C SER A 422 -15.16 1.20 -14.98
N GLY A 423 -14.30 2.16 -14.67
CA GLY A 423 -13.76 3.13 -15.60
C GLY A 423 -12.60 2.64 -16.46
N GLY A 424 -12.10 1.42 -16.21
CA GLY A 424 -10.95 0.86 -16.93
C GLY A 424 -9.58 1.30 -16.40
N ALA A 425 -9.50 1.94 -15.24
CA ALA A 425 -8.21 2.21 -14.61
C ALA A 425 -7.62 0.89 -14.08
N HIS A 426 -6.33 0.67 -14.31
CA HIS A 426 -5.60 -0.51 -13.81
C HIS A 426 -4.81 -0.22 -12.53
N ALA A 427 -4.47 1.05 -12.32
CA ALA A 427 -3.80 1.51 -11.12
C ALA A 427 -4.29 2.90 -10.71
N ASP A 428 -4.14 3.20 -9.42
CA ASP A 428 -4.35 4.49 -8.79
C ASP A 428 -3.08 4.88 -8.00
N ALA A 429 -2.83 6.17 -7.87
CA ALA A 429 -1.69 6.69 -7.11
C ALA A 429 -2.13 7.82 -6.17
N THR A 430 -3.26 7.63 -5.50
CA THR A 430 -3.92 8.65 -4.68
C THR A 430 -3.40 8.66 -3.23
N PHE A 431 -2.93 7.54 -2.71
CA PHE A 431 -2.62 7.37 -1.31
C PHE A 431 -1.24 7.94 -1.02
N GLY A 432 -1.17 8.92 -0.12
CA GLY A 432 0.09 9.45 0.37
C GLY A 432 -0.12 10.64 1.29
N PRO A 433 0.97 11.35 1.67
CA PRO A 433 0.87 12.48 2.56
C PRO A 433 0.06 13.64 1.98
N GLY A 434 -0.63 14.33 2.89
CA GLY A 434 -1.21 15.65 2.65
C GLY A 434 -0.27 16.77 3.13
N PRO A 435 -0.75 18.03 3.16
CA PRO A 435 0.04 19.16 3.62
C PRO A 435 0.61 18.95 5.03
N GLY A 436 1.91 19.22 5.19
CA GLY A 436 2.66 19.07 6.45
C GLY A 436 2.97 17.63 6.88
N GLN A 437 2.79 16.63 6.01
CA GLN A 437 3.03 15.22 6.33
C GLN A 437 4.04 14.60 5.37
N GLN A 438 4.71 13.52 5.76
CA GLN A 438 5.67 12.83 4.90
C GLN A 438 5.89 11.38 5.34
N GLY A 439 6.48 10.58 4.46
CA GLY A 439 6.85 9.19 4.73
C GLY A 439 5.74 8.19 4.39
N TYR A 440 5.82 7.03 5.04
CA TYR A 440 4.98 5.86 4.81
C TYR A 440 3.73 5.90 5.70
N MET A 441 2.88 6.89 5.47
CA MET A 441 1.62 7.04 6.23
C MET A 441 0.67 5.85 6.08
N PHE A 442 0.73 5.17 4.94
CA PHE A 442 -0.02 3.94 4.61
C PHE A 442 0.83 2.69 4.85
N ALA A 443 1.93 2.83 5.61
CA ALA A 443 2.83 1.76 6.01
C ALA A 443 3.42 0.91 4.87
N THR A 444 3.25 1.27 3.60
CA THR A 444 3.79 0.56 2.45
C THR A 444 4.26 1.53 1.37
N GLY A 445 5.29 1.14 0.63
CA GLY A 445 5.64 1.73 -0.66
C GLY A 445 5.21 0.87 -1.85
N PHE A 446 4.82 -0.39 -1.61
CA PHE A 446 4.51 -1.32 -2.68
C PHE A 446 3.08 -1.13 -3.21
N PRO A 447 2.86 -1.36 -4.51
CA PRO A 447 1.51 -1.42 -5.05
C PRO A 447 0.70 -2.55 -4.41
N PHE A 448 -0.52 -2.26 -3.99
CA PHE A 448 -1.41 -3.24 -3.36
C PHE A 448 -2.82 -3.16 -3.95
N TYR A 449 -3.58 -4.24 -3.86
CA TYR A 449 -5.00 -4.25 -4.20
C TYR A 449 -5.81 -3.80 -2.98
N PRO A 450 -6.54 -2.67 -3.08
CA PRO A 450 -7.44 -2.24 -2.03
C PRO A 450 -8.56 -3.27 -1.81
N GLN A 451 -9.01 -3.40 -0.57
CA GLN A 451 -10.07 -4.30 -0.15
C GLN A 451 -11.36 -3.51 0.10
N SER A 452 -12.44 -3.99 -0.49
CA SER A 452 -13.79 -3.49 -0.26
C SER A 452 -14.23 -3.71 1.18
N SER A 453 -15.26 -2.97 1.63
CA SER A 453 -15.86 -3.15 2.95
C SER A 453 -16.43 -4.55 3.19
N LEU A 454 -16.64 -5.31 2.11
CA LEU A 454 -17.16 -6.68 2.11
C LEU A 454 -16.06 -7.74 1.97
N GLY A 455 -14.78 -7.35 1.93
CA GLY A 455 -13.65 -8.27 1.95
C GLY A 455 -13.06 -8.66 0.59
N GLY A 456 -13.75 -8.34 -0.50
CA GLY A 456 -13.26 -8.53 -1.87
C GLY A 456 -12.17 -7.55 -2.26
N ALA A 457 -11.25 -7.93 -3.14
CA ALA A 457 -10.21 -7.04 -3.68
C ALA A 457 -10.70 -6.32 -4.94
N PHE A 458 -10.40 -5.02 -5.07
CA PHE A 458 -10.58 -4.31 -6.34
C PHE A 458 -9.47 -4.72 -7.31
N ALA A 459 -9.79 -4.82 -8.60
CA ALA A 459 -8.83 -5.08 -9.68
C ALA A 459 -8.08 -3.80 -10.11
N VAL A 460 -7.79 -2.91 -9.16
CA VAL A 460 -7.04 -1.67 -9.33
C VAL A 460 -5.91 -1.67 -8.33
N LEU A 461 -4.67 -1.49 -8.78
CA LEU A 461 -3.51 -1.39 -7.88
C LEU A 461 -3.37 0.03 -7.35
N GLU A 462 -3.40 0.21 -6.04
CA GLU A 462 -3.00 1.46 -5.41
C GLU A 462 -1.48 1.49 -5.24
N ALA A 463 -0.81 2.48 -5.82
CA ALA A 463 0.62 2.74 -5.72
C ALA A 463 0.89 4.03 -4.91
N PRO A 464 1.13 3.92 -3.60
CA PRO A 464 1.19 5.08 -2.73
C PRO A 464 2.47 5.89 -2.93
N TYR A 465 2.39 7.18 -2.57
CA TYR A 465 3.54 8.08 -2.55
C TYR A 465 3.91 8.55 -1.14
N GLN A 466 5.19 8.89 -0.96
CA GLN A 466 5.79 9.14 0.35
C GLN A 466 6.21 10.59 0.54
N VAL A 467 6.38 11.33 -0.56
CA VAL A 467 6.72 12.75 -0.52
C VAL A 467 5.76 13.52 -1.42
N HIS A 468 5.18 14.59 -0.88
CA HIS A 468 4.37 15.52 -1.62
C HIS A 468 4.95 16.92 -1.44
N ASP A 469 5.07 17.68 -2.52
CA ASP A 469 5.57 19.06 -2.45
C ASP A 469 4.74 20.02 -1.56
N ARG A 470 3.44 19.76 -1.37
CA ARG A 470 2.57 20.47 -0.41
C ARG A 470 2.97 20.27 1.04
N SER A 471 3.83 19.30 1.33
CA SER A 471 4.41 19.09 2.64
C SER A 471 5.56 20.04 2.95
N GLY A 472 6.03 20.79 1.95
CA GLY A 472 7.23 21.59 2.02
C GLY A 472 8.47 20.81 1.59
N ALA A 473 9.60 21.53 1.48
CA ALA A 473 10.88 20.92 1.15
C ALA A 473 11.33 20.02 2.30
N PRO A 474 11.51 18.70 2.09
CA PRO A 474 11.98 17.81 3.14
C PRO A 474 13.37 18.24 3.62
N ALA A 475 13.62 18.09 4.92
CA ALA A 475 14.94 18.29 5.49
C ALA A 475 15.97 17.35 4.84
N ARG A 476 17.21 17.81 4.71
CA ARG A 476 18.28 17.03 4.06
C ARG A 476 18.49 15.70 4.76
N GLU A 477 18.59 15.72 6.08
CA GLU A 477 18.86 14.55 6.92
C GLU A 477 17.76 13.50 6.73
N TRP A 478 16.50 13.94 6.69
CA TRP A 478 15.35 13.07 6.48
C TRP A 478 15.38 12.40 5.10
N ARG A 479 15.64 13.19 4.05
CA ARG A 479 15.75 12.68 2.69
C ARG A 479 16.84 11.63 2.57
N ASP A 480 18.04 11.98 3.02
CA ASP A 480 19.22 11.14 2.81
C ASP A 480 19.03 9.82 3.58
N ALA A 481 18.46 9.88 4.80
CA ALA A 481 18.08 8.70 5.58
C ALA A 481 16.97 7.86 4.92
N LEU A 482 15.98 8.48 4.26
CA LEU A 482 14.93 7.75 3.55
C LEU A 482 15.50 6.91 2.40
N ILE A 483 16.36 7.50 1.55
CA ILE A 483 16.98 6.79 0.42
C ILE A 483 17.89 5.67 0.92
N GLU A 484 18.75 5.95 1.90
CA GLU A 484 19.65 4.95 2.48
C GLU A 484 18.86 3.77 3.05
N ARG A 485 17.80 4.05 3.83
CA ARG A 485 16.97 3.01 4.45
C ARG A 485 16.28 2.13 3.42
N MET A 486 15.83 2.71 2.30
CA MET A 486 15.12 1.98 1.25
C MET A 486 16.06 1.25 0.29
N ALA A 487 17.36 1.51 0.33
CA ALA A 487 18.36 0.70 -0.37
C ALA A 487 18.59 -0.66 0.31
N ALA A 488 18.22 -0.78 1.58
CA ALA A 488 18.22 -2.01 2.37
C ALA A 488 16.81 -2.61 2.45
N PRO A 489 16.67 -3.89 2.85
CA PRO A 489 15.36 -4.47 3.14
C PRO A 489 14.53 -3.55 4.04
N PRO A 490 13.28 -3.22 3.67
CA PRO A 490 12.42 -3.99 2.77
C PRO A 490 12.47 -3.65 1.27
N HIS A 491 13.34 -2.72 0.85
CA HIS A 491 13.43 -2.25 -0.56
C HIS A 491 12.14 -1.59 -1.07
N SER A 492 11.39 -0.92 -0.19
CA SER A 492 10.11 -0.29 -0.56
C SER A 492 10.31 0.90 -1.51
N PRO A 493 9.44 1.08 -2.51
CA PRO A 493 9.48 2.20 -3.43
C PRO A 493 9.33 3.55 -2.70
N VAL A 494 10.03 4.56 -3.23
CA VAL A 494 9.89 5.95 -2.84
C VAL A 494 9.30 6.72 -4.02
N THR A 495 8.06 7.20 -3.87
CA THR A 495 7.41 8.03 -4.88
C THR A 495 7.32 9.48 -4.42
N LEU A 496 7.76 10.38 -5.30
CA LEU A 496 7.67 11.83 -5.15
C LEU A 496 6.49 12.35 -5.99
N ALA A 497 5.53 13.00 -5.35
CA ALA A 497 4.39 13.66 -5.98
C ALA A 497 4.58 15.18 -6.00
N LEU A 498 4.65 15.74 -7.21
CA LEU A 498 4.97 17.15 -7.45
C LEU A 498 3.79 17.88 -8.10
N GLN A 499 3.73 19.19 -7.89
CA GLN A 499 2.83 20.10 -8.57
C GLN A 499 3.66 21.17 -9.26
N PRO A 500 3.52 21.35 -10.58
CA PRO A 500 4.32 22.31 -11.34
C PRO A 500 4.31 23.72 -10.73
N PHE A 501 3.15 24.18 -10.27
CA PHE A 501 3.02 25.52 -9.66
C PHE A 501 3.85 25.69 -8.39
N ASN A 502 3.94 24.67 -7.54
CA ASN A 502 4.73 24.76 -6.30
C ASN A 502 6.23 24.75 -6.62
N LEU A 503 6.68 23.97 -7.60
CA LEU A 503 8.08 23.96 -8.03
C LEU A 503 8.53 25.32 -8.58
N LEU A 504 7.64 26.00 -9.31
CA LEU A 504 7.90 27.35 -9.85
C LEU A 504 7.93 28.42 -8.76
N GLN A 505 7.08 28.30 -7.75
CA GLN A 505 6.97 29.29 -6.67
C GLN A 505 7.97 29.07 -5.53
N ASN A 506 8.44 27.83 -5.35
CA ASN A 506 9.28 27.43 -4.22
C ASN A 506 10.59 26.78 -4.70
N GLY A 507 11.61 27.60 -4.91
CA GLY A 507 12.94 27.14 -5.34
C GLY A 507 13.58 26.11 -4.39
N ARG A 508 13.30 26.19 -3.08
CA ARG A 508 13.79 25.20 -2.10
C ARG A 508 13.18 23.81 -2.33
N MET A 509 11.89 23.74 -2.67
CA MET A 509 11.24 22.47 -2.99
C MET A 509 11.80 21.87 -4.27
N ARG A 510 12.02 22.70 -5.30
CA ARG A 510 12.66 22.28 -6.55
C ARG A 510 14.05 21.71 -6.32
N GLU A 511 14.87 22.41 -5.53
CA GLU A 511 16.21 21.94 -5.16
C GLU A 511 16.15 20.62 -4.36
N ALA A 512 15.27 20.54 -3.36
CA ALA A 512 15.10 19.33 -2.57
C ALA A 512 14.70 18.12 -3.42
N ALA A 513 13.76 18.29 -4.36
CA ALA A 513 13.36 17.26 -5.31
C ALA A 513 14.53 16.81 -6.20
N ALA A 514 15.28 17.75 -6.79
CA ALA A 514 16.44 17.43 -7.62
C ALA A 514 17.52 16.65 -6.85
N LEU A 515 17.73 16.99 -5.57
CA LEU A 515 18.66 16.28 -4.70
C LEU A 515 18.17 14.87 -4.33
N MET A 516 16.86 14.66 -4.12
CA MET A 516 16.27 13.31 -3.94
C MET A 516 16.53 12.42 -5.14
N ILE A 517 16.24 12.93 -6.33
CA ILE A 517 16.39 12.22 -7.60
C ILE A 517 17.86 11.84 -7.82
N ARG A 518 18.78 12.77 -7.54
CA ARG A 518 20.22 12.50 -7.60
C ARG A 518 20.64 11.43 -6.60
N ALA A 519 20.21 11.54 -5.34
CA ALA A 519 20.56 10.57 -4.31
C ALA A 519 20.08 9.16 -4.67
N ALA A 520 18.83 9.01 -5.13
CA ALA A 520 18.28 7.72 -5.55
C ALA A 520 19.08 7.10 -6.71
N ARG A 521 19.40 7.91 -7.72
CA ARG A 521 20.23 7.48 -8.86
C ARG A 521 21.63 7.06 -8.42
N ASP A 522 22.28 7.86 -7.59
CA ASP A 522 23.64 7.60 -7.12
C ASP A 522 23.69 6.36 -6.20
N SER A 523 22.58 6.03 -5.53
CA SER A 523 22.36 4.77 -4.80
C SER A 523 21.93 3.59 -5.70
N GLY A 524 21.80 3.79 -7.02
CA GLY A 524 21.51 2.73 -7.98
C GLY A 524 20.05 2.28 -8.03
N PHE A 525 19.10 3.07 -7.53
CA PHE A 525 17.67 2.74 -7.60
C PHE A 525 17.22 2.61 -9.06
N ALA A 526 16.27 1.71 -9.31
CA ALA A 526 15.53 1.72 -10.56
C ALA A 526 14.61 2.94 -10.58
N MET A 527 14.58 3.67 -11.69
CA MET A 527 13.80 4.91 -11.82
C MET A 527 12.83 4.88 -13.02
N PRO A 528 11.94 3.87 -13.09
CA PRO A 528 10.95 3.77 -14.15
C PRO A 528 9.89 4.89 -14.02
N ASP A 529 9.12 5.11 -15.08
CA ASP A 529 7.86 5.83 -14.92
C ASP A 529 6.80 4.97 -14.20
N MET A 530 5.69 5.58 -13.77
CA MET A 530 4.65 4.86 -13.03
C MET A 530 4.02 3.71 -13.85
N PRO A 531 3.61 3.90 -15.13
CA PRO A 531 3.14 2.78 -15.94
C PRO A 531 4.15 1.64 -16.13
N GLU A 532 5.44 1.94 -16.34
CA GLU A 532 6.51 0.94 -16.40
C GLU A 532 6.60 0.14 -15.11
N TRP A 533 6.56 0.81 -13.96
CA TRP A 533 6.56 0.17 -12.66
C TRP A 533 5.35 -0.75 -12.46
N ILE A 534 4.14 -0.28 -12.78
CA ILE A 534 2.91 -1.10 -12.69
C ILE A 534 2.97 -2.30 -13.65
N ARG A 535 3.48 -2.12 -14.87
CA ARG A 535 3.67 -3.24 -15.82
C ARG A 535 4.65 -4.27 -15.27
N PHE A 536 5.80 -3.83 -14.75
CA PHE A 536 6.77 -4.73 -14.12
C PHE A 536 6.15 -5.47 -12.93
N TRP A 537 5.42 -4.77 -12.06
CA TRP A 537 4.76 -5.35 -10.90
C TRP A 537 3.73 -6.42 -11.28
N ASN A 538 2.93 -6.15 -12.32
CA ASN A 538 1.98 -7.11 -12.85
C ASN A 538 2.65 -8.30 -13.53
N ALA A 539 3.68 -8.06 -14.34
CA ALA A 539 4.47 -9.12 -14.95
C ALA A 539 5.09 -10.03 -13.89
N ARG A 540 5.57 -9.48 -12.76
CA ARG A 540 6.12 -10.27 -11.65
C ARG A 540 5.11 -11.23 -11.05
N ALA A 541 3.84 -10.83 -11.01
CA ALA A 541 2.77 -11.68 -10.52
C ALA A 541 2.28 -12.73 -11.53
N GLN A 542 2.56 -12.50 -12.82
CA GLN A 542 2.27 -13.46 -13.89
C GLN A 542 3.43 -14.44 -14.13
N SER A 543 4.63 -14.09 -13.67
CA SER A 543 5.78 -15.00 -13.64
C SER A 543 5.48 -16.22 -12.76
N ALA A 544 6.10 -17.36 -13.06
CA ALA A 544 5.91 -18.61 -12.31
C ALA A 544 7.20 -18.99 -11.57
N ILE A 545 7.07 -19.58 -10.38
CA ILE A 545 8.15 -20.24 -9.66
C ILE A 545 7.61 -21.56 -9.13
N SER A 546 8.27 -22.66 -9.47
CA SER A 546 8.11 -23.94 -8.80
C SER A 546 9.46 -24.35 -8.22
N ALA A 547 9.43 -25.04 -7.08
CA ALA A 547 10.63 -25.30 -6.31
C ALA A 547 10.59 -26.72 -5.75
N SER A 548 11.70 -27.44 -5.86
CA SER A 548 11.92 -28.72 -5.20
C SER A 548 13.29 -28.73 -4.51
N MET A 549 13.40 -29.49 -3.43
CA MET A 549 14.62 -29.60 -2.64
C MET A 549 15.06 -31.06 -2.60
N GLU A 550 16.24 -31.35 -3.16
CA GLU A 550 16.82 -32.68 -3.24
C GLU A 550 18.31 -32.63 -2.87
N ASP A 551 18.78 -33.53 -1.99
CA ASP A 551 20.19 -33.66 -1.60
C ASP A 551 20.93 -32.37 -1.18
N GLY A 552 20.21 -31.40 -0.61
CA GLY A 552 20.79 -30.11 -0.19
C GLY A 552 20.85 -29.05 -1.30
N ALA A 553 20.35 -29.35 -2.50
CA ALA A 553 20.22 -28.43 -3.61
C ALA A 553 18.74 -28.04 -3.82
N LEU A 554 18.51 -26.75 -4.02
CA LEU A 554 17.22 -26.20 -4.40
C LEU A 554 17.17 -26.09 -5.91
N THR A 555 16.23 -26.79 -6.54
CA THR A 555 15.95 -26.67 -7.97
C THR A 555 14.68 -25.88 -8.16
N LEU A 556 14.76 -24.83 -8.98
CA LEU A 556 13.66 -23.96 -9.33
C LEU A 556 13.35 -24.12 -10.82
N ARG A 557 12.08 -24.30 -11.18
CA ARG A 557 11.63 -24.07 -12.57
C ARG A 557 10.83 -22.79 -12.58
N ILE A 558 11.29 -21.82 -13.36
CA ILE A 558 10.74 -20.48 -13.36
C ILE A 558 10.33 -20.05 -14.77
N ARG A 559 9.31 -19.20 -14.84
CA ARG A 559 8.94 -18.45 -16.03
C ARG A 559 9.00 -16.97 -15.70
N ALA A 560 9.94 -16.23 -16.27
CA ALA A 560 9.99 -14.78 -16.16
C ALA A 560 9.16 -14.13 -17.27
N ALA A 561 8.07 -13.44 -16.90
CA ALA A 561 7.13 -12.87 -17.86
C ALA A 561 7.70 -11.68 -18.65
N CYS A 562 8.67 -10.96 -18.11
CA CYS A 562 9.35 -9.85 -18.78
C CYS A 562 10.84 -9.78 -18.43
N GLY A 563 11.59 -8.94 -19.16
CA GLY A 563 12.98 -8.62 -18.84
C GLY A 563 13.12 -7.85 -17.52
N GLY A 564 14.36 -7.78 -17.01
CA GLY A 564 14.69 -7.10 -15.76
C GLY A 564 14.21 -7.83 -14.49
N MET A 565 13.75 -9.08 -14.62
CA MET A 565 13.40 -9.91 -13.46
C MET A 565 14.66 -10.40 -12.74
N ALA A 566 14.54 -10.55 -11.43
CA ALA A 566 15.55 -11.18 -10.60
C ALA A 566 14.87 -12.00 -9.50
N LEU A 567 15.49 -13.08 -9.05
CA LEU A 567 15.04 -13.83 -7.88
C LEU A 567 15.70 -13.29 -6.62
N ASP A 568 14.92 -13.21 -5.54
CA ASP A 568 15.43 -13.09 -4.19
C ASP A 568 15.76 -14.50 -3.65
N ALA A 569 17.01 -14.90 -3.85
CA ALA A 569 17.53 -16.20 -3.43
C ALA A 569 18.32 -16.08 -2.12
N PRO A 570 17.97 -16.82 -1.06
CA PRO A 570 18.60 -16.64 0.24
C PRO A 570 20.10 -16.98 0.19
N ALA A 571 20.93 -16.06 0.70
CA ALA A 571 22.38 -16.24 0.77
C ALA A 571 22.84 -17.36 1.70
N ALA A 572 21.97 -17.85 2.59
CA ALA A 572 22.21 -19.00 3.44
C ALA A 572 20.90 -19.74 3.75
N PHE A 573 20.99 -21.04 4.00
CA PHE A 573 19.89 -21.86 4.46
C PHE A 573 20.37 -22.79 5.57
N ARG A 574 19.67 -22.82 6.72
CA ARG A 574 20.04 -23.60 7.91
C ARG A 574 21.50 -23.42 8.36
N GLY A 575 21.99 -22.18 8.28
CA GLY A 575 23.38 -21.83 8.64
C GLY A 575 24.44 -22.23 7.60
N LYS A 576 24.04 -22.81 6.46
CA LYS A 576 24.93 -23.14 5.35
C LYS A 576 24.90 -22.03 4.31
N ALA A 577 26.06 -21.49 3.95
CA ALA A 577 26.13 -20.44 2.94
C ALA A 577 25.78 -20.97 1.56
N ARG A 578 25.22 -20.11 0.71
CA ARG A 578 24.98 -20.39 -0.71
C ARG A 578 26.32 -20.54 -1.41
N LYS A 579 26.55 -21.70 -2.02
CA LYS A 579 27.80 -22.08 -2.68
C LYS A 579 27.79 -21.72 -4.16
N THR A 580 26.76 -22.14 -4.90
CA THR A 580 26.62 -21.86 -6.34
C THR A 580 25.19 -21.51 -6.70
N VAL A 581 25.05 -20.76 -7.79
CA VAL A 581 23.79 -20.55 -8.50
C VAL A 581 24.05 -20.84 -9.97
N ALA A 582 23.28 -21.73 -10.58
CA ALA A 582 23.35 -22.02 -12.01
C ALA A 582 22.00 -21.74 -12.68
N ILE A 583 22.02 -21.18 -13.88
CA ILE A 583 20.83 -21.00 -14.73
C ILE A 583 21.06 -21.84 -15.99
N ASP A 584 20.14 -22.75 -16.27
CA ASP A 584 20.18 -23.67 -17.41
C ASP A 584 21.53 -24.42 -17.52
N GLY A 585 22.04 -24.87 -16.37
CA GLY A 585 23.32 -25.57 -16.24
C GLY A 585 24.57 -24.67 -16.28
N GLN A 586 24.42 -23.36 -16.48
CA GLN A 586 25.54 -22.41 -16.46
C GLN A 586 25.65 -21.73 -15.10
N THR A 587 26.74 -22.02 -14.38
CA THR A 587 27.05 -21.35 -13.11
C THR A 587 27.26 -19.85 -13.32
N LEU A 588 26.50 -19.04 -12.59
CA LEU A 588 26.66 -17.60 -12.57
C LEU A 588 27.91 -17.22 -11.78
N SER A 589 28.64 -16.23 -12.30
CA SER A 589 29.76 -15.62 -11.60
C SER A 589 29.25 -14.72 -10.45
N ALA A 590 30.04 -14.59 -9.38
CA ALA A 590 29.64 -13.87 -8.18
C ALA A 590 29.32 -12.39 -8.43
N ASP A 591 29.97 -11.74 -9.40
CA ASP A 591 29.74 -10.35 -9.80
C ASP A 591 28.36 -10.11 -10.42
N LYS A 592 27.72 -11.15 -10.96
CA LYS A 592 26.35 -11.08 -11.50
C LYS A 592 25.28 -11.14 -10.41
N ILE A 593 25.63 -11.54 -9.20
CA ILE A 593 24.69 -11.71 -8.09
C ILE A 593 24.85 -10.56 -7.10
N LYS A 594 23.80 -9.74 -6.94
CA LYS A 594 23.83 -8.57 -6.04
C LYS A 594 23.17 -8.93 -4.72
N GLY A 595 23.97 -9.37 -3.75
CA GLY A 595 23.45 -9.86 -2.46
C GLY A 595 22.59 -11.12 -2.67
N ASN A 596 21.29 -11.02 -2.40
CA ASN A 596 20.34 -12.11 -2.66
C ASN A 596 19.76 -12.09 -4.09
N ALA A 597 19.91 -10.97 -4.81
CA ALA A 597 19.27 -10.79 -6.11
C ALA A 597 20.04 -11.52 -7.22
N VAL A 598 19.40 -12.52 -7.82
CA VAL A 598 19.89 -13.33 -8.94
C VAL A 598 19.16 -12.91 -10.21
N PRO A 599 19.81 -12.26 -11.20
CA PRO A 599 19.15 -11.82 -12.42
C PRO A 599 18.65 -13.02 -13.25
N VAL A 600 17.45 -12.89 -13.82
CA VAL A 600 16.81 -13.94 -14.61
C VAL A 600 16.39 -13.37 -15.97
N PRO A 601 16.85 -13.94 -17.10
CA PRO A 601 16.38 -13.55 -18.42
C PRO A 601 14.87 -13.79 -18.60
N GLN A 602 14.26 -13.12 -19.57
CA GLN A 602 12.86 -13.40 -19.91
C GLN A 602 12.74 -14.81 -20.52
N GLY A 603 11.73 -15.57 -20.09
CA GLY A 603 11.46 -16.91 -20.61
C GLY A 603 11.40 -17.98 -19.52
N ASP A 604 11.48 -19.23 -19.97
CA ASP A 604 11.45 -20.42 -19.12
C ASP A 604 12.89 -20.85 -18.79
N HIS A 605 13.18 -21.06 -17.50
CA HIS A 605 14.52 -21.38 -17.00
C HIS A 605 14.49 -22.43 -15.88
N VAL A 606 15.58 -23.19 -15.77
CA VAL A 606 15.87 -24.03 -14.60
C VAL A 606 17.00 -23.40 -13.82
N ILE A 607 16.77 -23.12 -12.54
CA ILE A 607 17.78 -22.54 -11.64
C ILE A 607 18.12 -23.53 -10.54
N GLU A 608 19.40 -23.80 -10.37
CA GLU A 608 19.92 -24.68 -9.33
C GLU A 608 20.73 -23.85 -8.32
N ILE A 609 20.38 -23.97 -7.04
CA ILE A 609 21.06 -23.29 -5.93
C ILE A 609 21.60 -24.36 -5.00
N SER A 610 22.92 -24.41 -4.84
CA SER A 610 23.56 -25.32 -3.88
C SER A 610 24.01 -24.57 -2.63
N TYR A 611 23.92 -25.22 -1.48
CA TYR A 611 24.42 -24.73 -0.20
C TYR A 611 25.62 -25.57 0.26
N GLU A 612 26.44 -25.00 1.13
CA GLU A 612 27.54 -25.74 1.77
C GLU A 612 27.02 -26.97 2.55
N LYS A 613 27.82 -28.04 2.60
CA LYS A 613 27.48 -29.27 3.34
C LYS A 613 27.64 -29.09 4.84
#